data_AF-A0AA43PBA5-F1
#
_entry.id   AF-A0AA43PBA5-F1
#
_cell.length_a   1.000
_cell.length_b   1.000
_cell.length_c   1.000
_cell.angle_alpha   90.00
_cell.angle_beta   90.00
_cell.angle_gamma   90.00
#
_symmetry.space_group_name_H-M   'P 1'
#
loop_
_entity.id
_entity.type
_entity.pdbx_description
1 polymer ?
#
loop_
_entity_poly.entity_id
_entity_poly.type
_entity_poly.pdbx_seq_one_letter_code
_entity_poly.pdbx_strand_id
1 'polypeptide(L)'
;MSNTQTSSSHGKLIAAVVAAALVVVLALVSAFIWPGWALNKGGEARSQGTTSQGASQDASEPTTPSIDAVALPDDASELLKAMPDAVLNFARTKAAAGTSWSGASPVEEYTLTYSTGTDGQEVTLEVAQWSQGEDAQSQYDNLTGAMTGKELGSGNVKVSGEATGAYSAKTDPNDETKAIAVWRNDTVVFQATGAKDSVRRFYQQFPL
;
A
#
# COMPACT_ATOMS: atom_id res chain seq x y z
N MET A 1 -31.98 -16.04 -65.60
CA MET A 1 -31.68 -14.60 -65.50
C MET A 1 -30.88 -14.40 -64.22
N SER A 2 -29.70 -13.81 -64.36
CA SER A 2 -28.75 -13.51 -63.29
C SER A 2 -29.33 -12.54 -62.25
N ASN A 3 -28.96 -12.71 -60.98
CA ASN A 3 -28.14 -11.71 -60.28
C ASN A 3 -27.67 -12.22 -58.90
N THR A 4 -26.36 -12.21 -58.74
CA THR A 4 -25.57 -12.24 -57.51
C THR A 4 -25.91 -11.07 -56.59
N GLN A 5 -25.89 -11.26 -55.27
CA GLN A 5 -25.28 -10.29 -54.35
C GLN A 5 -24.75 -10.96 -53.07
N THR A 6 -23.46 -10.71 -52.82
CA THR A 6 -22.63 -11.17 -51.70
C THR A 6 -22.65 -10.13 -50.56
N SER A 7 -22.58 -10.62 -49.31
CA SER A 7 -22.09 -10.01 -48.05
C SER A 7 -22.59 -8.63 -47.58
N SER A 8 -23.11 -8.60 -46.34
CA SER A 8 -22.94 -7.47 -45.39
C SER A 8 -23.23 -7.85 -43.93
N SER A 9 -22.57 -8.88 -43.38
CA SER A 9 -22.67 -9.20 -41.94
C SER A 9 -21.37 -8.92 -41.16
N HIS A 10 -20.20 -8.94 -41.82
CA HIS A 10 -18.92 -8.74 -41.15
C HIS A 10 -18.64 -7.29 -40.73
N GLY A 11 -19.16 -6.28 -41.44
CA GLY A 11 -18.93 -4.87 -41.10
C GLY A 11 -19.58 -4.42 -39.78
N LYS A 12 -20.74 -5.00 -39.44
CA LYS A 12 -21.46 -4.68 -38.19
C LYS A 12 -20.81 -5.32 -36.97
N LEU A 13 -20.25 -6.53 -37.12
CA LEU A 13 -19.48 -7.18 -36.05
C LEU A 13 -18.16 -6.45 -35.77
N ILE A 14 -17.44 -5.99 -36.80
CA ILE A 14 -16.19 -5.24 -36.62
C ILE A 14 -16.45 -3.87 -35.96
N ALA A 15 -17.51 -3.16 -36.37
CA ALA A 15 -17.87 -1.88 -35.75
C ALA A 15 -18.28 -2.02 -34.27
N ALA A 16 -19.02 -3.08 -33.91
CA ALA A 16 -19.41 -3.35 -32.53
C ALA A 16 -18.20 -3.73 -31.64
N VAL A 17 -17.25 -4.50 -32.18
CA VAL A 17 -16.04 -4.89 -31.44
C VAL A 17 -15.11 -3.69 -31.22
N VAL A 18 -14.97 -2.79 -32.20
CA VAL A 18 -14.16 -1.56 -32.03
C VAL A 18 -14.79 -0.61 -31.01
N ALA A 19 -16.12 -0.48 -30.99
CA ALA A 19 -16.81 0.32 -29.97
C ALA A 19 -16.66 -0.27 -28.56
N ALA A 20 -16.77 -1.60 -28.41
CA ALA A 20 -16.56 -2.27 -27.12
C ALA A 20 -15.10 -2.17 -26.65
N ALA A 21 -14.12 -2.32 -27.55
CA ALA A 21 -12.70 -2.17 -27.23
C ALA A 21 -12.35 -0.74 -26.79
N LEU A 22 -12.92 0.29 -27.42
CA LEU A 22 -12.73 1.68 -27.00
C LEU A 22 -13.32 1.97 -25.62
N VAL A 23 -14.48 1.40 -25.28
CA VAL A 23 -15.07 1.54 -23.94
C VAL A 23 -14.21 0.85 -22.87
N VAL A 24 -13.66 -0.33 -23.17
CA VAL A 24 -12.74 -1.04 -22.25
C VAL A 24 -11.43 -0.27 -22.07
N VAL A 25 -10.87 0.28 -23.15
CA VAL A 25 -9.63 1.09 -23.07
C VAL A 25 -9.89 2.40 -22.32
N LEU A 26 -11.03 3.08 -22.52
CA LEU A 26 -11.40 4.28 -21.74
C LEU A 26 -11.64 3.94 -20.25
N ALA A 27 -12.23 2.78 -19.94
CA ALA A 27 -12.42 2.32 -18.57
C ALA A 27 -11.07 2.04 -17.88
N LEU A 28 -10.12 1.39 -18.58
CA LEU A 28 -8.80 1.07 -18.05
C LEU A 28 -7.92 2.31 -17.85
N VAL A 29 -8.05 3.35 -18.69
CA VAL A 29 -7.31 4.63 -18.50
C VAL A 29 -7.89 5.46 -17.34
N SER A 30 -9.15 5.25 -16.94
CA SER A 30 -9.76 5.95 -15.80
C SER A 30 -9.48 5.32 -14.43
N ALA A 31 -8.95 4.09 -14.38
CA ALA A 31 -8.66 3.39 -13.12
C ALA A 31 -7.26 3.71 -12.54
N PHE A 32 -6.47 4.56 -13.21
CA PHE A 32 -5.14 5.00 -12.76
C PHE A 32 -5.07 6.50 -12.41
N ILE A 33 -6.19 7.06 -11.96
CA ILE A 33 -6.19 8.29 -11.17
C ILE A 33 -6.79 7.91 -9.84
N TRP A 34 -5.96 7.82 -8.81
CA TRP A 34 -6.38 7.73 -7.42
C TRP A 34 -6.40 9.15 -6.85
N PRO A 35 -7.56 9.81 -6.74
CA PRO A 35 -7.64 11.14 -6.18
C PRO A 35 -8.21 11.01 -4.76
N GLY A 36 -7.38 11.35 -3.76
CA GLY A 36 -7.74 11.32 -2.34
C GLY A 36 -8.82 12.33 -1.95
N TRP A 37 -10.07 12.09 -2.33
CA TRP A 37 -11.23 12.94 -2.01
C TRP A 37 -12.48 12.18 -1.57
N ALA A 38 -12.32 11.09 -0.83
CA ALA A 38 -13.44 10.49 -0.08
C ALA A 38 -13.45 10.94 1.40
N LEU A 39 -12.73 12.01 1.74
CA LEU A 39 -12.89 12.72 3.01
C LEU A 39 -14.18 13.55 2.97
N ASN A 40 -15.09 13.16 3.85
CA ASN A 40 -16.35 13.82 4.19
C ASN A 40 -16.19 15.35 4.33
N LYS A 41 -16.86 16.12 3.46
CA LYS A 41 -17.09 17.55 3.67
C LYS A 41 -18.51 17.76 4.19
N GLY A 42 -18.61 18.19 5.45
CA GLY A 42 -19.84 18.70 6.02
C GLY A 42 -19.54 19.74 7.09
N GLY A 43 -19.88 21.01 6.82
CA GLY A 43 -19.87 22.09 7.82
C GLY A 43 -19.39 23.45 7.29
N GLU A 44 -20.25 24.16 6.56
CA GLU A 44 -20.07 25.58 6.22
C GLU A 44 -20.14 26.48 7.47
N ALA A 45 -19.31 27.54 7.55
CA ALA A 45 -19.76 28.93 7.73
C ALA A 45 -18.58 29.93 7.94
N ARG A 46 -18.37 30.76 6.91
CA ARG A 46 -18.05 32.20 6.89
C ARG A 46 -17.46 32.88 8.16
N SER A 47 -16.28 33.49 8.01
CA SER A 47 -16.02 34.89 8.40
C SER A 47 -14.79 35.47 7.71
N GLN A 48 -14.97 36.67 7.20
CA GLN A 48 -14.02 37.51 6.47
C GLN A 48 -13.19 38.31 7.48
N GLY A 49 -11.86 38.29 7.36
CA GLY A 49 -10.96 39.09 8.20
C GLY A 49 -9.55 39.15 7.61
N THR A 50 -9.15 40.33 7.17
CA THR A 50 -7.83 40.66 6.60
C THR A 50 -6.78 40.74 7.70
N THR A 51 -5.73 39.91 7.68
CA THR A 51 -4.39 40.26 8.19
C THR A 51 -3.31 39.22 7.87
N SER A 52 -2.18 39.73 7.36
CA SER A 52 -0.81 39.16 7.38
C SER A 52 -0.53 37.90 6.56
N GLN A 53 0.22 38.08 5.46
CA GLN A 53 1.03 37.06 4.82
C GLN A 53 2.02 36.44 5.82
N GLY A 54 1.61 35.39 6.50
CA GLY A 54 2.48 34.29 6.90
C GLY A 54 2.24 33.18 5.89
N ALA A 55 3.28 32.68 5.24
CA ALA A 55 3.19 31.55 4.33
C ALA A 55 2.83 30.29 5.13
N SER A 56 1.54 30.10 5.41
CA SER A 56 0.98 28.78 5.69
C SER A 56 0.72 28.14 4.32
N GLN A 57 1.80 27.71 3.67
CA GLN A 57 1.66 26.64 2.70
C GLN A 57 1.30 25.41 3.53
N ASP A 58 0.08 24.92 3.38
CA ASP A 58 -0.22 23.49 3.52
C ASP A 58 0.70 22.76 2.52
N ALA A 59 1.97 22.65 2.87
CA ALA A 59 2.92 21.85 2.14
C ALA A 59 2.50 20.41 2.41
N SER A 60 1.85 19.80 1.41
CA SER A 60 1.60 18.36 1.43
C SER A 60 2.91 17.65 1.75
N GLU A 61 2.86 16.68 2.67
CA GLU A 61 4.09 16.01 3.09
C GLU A 61 4.84 15.42 1.88
N PRO A 62 6.18 15.45 1.85
CA PRO A 62 6.95 15.01 0.70
C PRO A 62 6.63 13.56 0.32
N THR A 63 6.64 13.28 -0.98
CA THR A 63 6.44 11.92 -1.52
C THR A 63 7.71 11.32 -2.09
N THR A 64 8.84 12.01 -1.94
CA THR A 64 10.16 11.58 -2.42
C THR A 64 11.15 11.67 -1.26
N PRO A 65 12.04 10.68 -1.06
CA PRO A 65 12.98 10.72 0.04
C PRO A 65 14.00 11.85 -0.12
N SER A 66 14.41 12.44 0.99
CA SER A 66 15.50 13.42 1.05
C SER A 66 16.86 12.79 1.40
N ILE A 67 16.87 11.48 1.68
CA ILE A 67 18.06 10.68 1.98
C ILE A 67 18.11 9.48 1.02
N ASP A 68 19.31 8.98 0.76
CA ASP A 68 19.49 7.79 -0.07
C ASP A 68 19.13 6.52 0.70
N ALA A 69 18.59 5.54 -0.04
CA ALA A 69 18.41 4.20 0.49
C ALA A 69 19.76 3.48 0.63
N VAL A 70 19.86 2.63 1.65
CA VAL A 70 20.98 1.72 1.82
C VAL A 70 20.77 0.50 0.91
N ALA A 71 21.79 0.21 0.10
CA ALA A 71 21.81 -0.94 -0.77
C ALA A 71 21.70 -2.25 0.02
N LEU A 72 20.96 -3.20 -0.52
CA LEU A 72 20.92 -4.57 0.00
C LEU A 72 22.25 -5.27 -0.29
N PRO A 73 22.60 -6.31 0.48
CA PRO A 73 23.76 -7.14 0.15
C PRO A 73 23.53 -7.88 -1.18
N ASP A 74 24.60 -8.15 -1.93
CA ASP A 74 24.53 -8.77 -3.26
C ASP A 74 23.88 -10.16 -3.25
N ASP A 75 23.95 -10.86 -2.11
CA ASP A 75 23.36 -12.18 -1.87
C ASP A 75 21.97 -12.12 -1.20
N ALA A 76 21.30 -10.96 -1.21
CA ALA A 76 19.94 -10.82 -0.72
C ALA A 76 18.98 -11.83 -1.36
N SER A 77 18.02 -12.32 -0.57
CA SER A 77 16.96 -13.20 -1.06
C SER A 77 16.01 -12.45 -2.02
N GLU A 78 15.19 -13.20 -2.75
CA GLU A 78 14.19 -12.62 -3.64
C GLU A 78 13.13 -11.82 -2.86
N LEU A 79 12.74 -12.29 -1.66
CA LEU A 79 11.84 -11.52 -0.78
C LEU A 79 12.46 -10.17 -0.41
N LEU A 80 13.73 -10.17 0.02
CA LEU A 80 14.39 -8.93 0.43
C LEU A 80 14.60 -7.98 -0.74
N LYS A 81 14.95 -8.49 -1.93
CA LYS A 81 15.05 -7.71 -3.18
C LYS A 81 13.71 -7.11 -3.61
N ALA A 82 12.60 -7.77 -3.30
CA ALA A 82 11.26 -7.24 -3.57
C ALA A 82 10.89 -6.07 -2.64
N MET A 83 11.61 -5.86 -1.52
CA MET A 83 11.36 -4.72 -0.65
C MET A 83 11.84 -3.43 -1.32
N PRO A 84 10.97 -2.41 -1.44
CA PRO A 84 11.33 -1.20 -2.17
C PRO A 84 12.47 -0.43 -1.50
N ASP A 85 13.27 0.27 -2.30
CA ASP A 85 14.27 1.21 -1.77
C ASP A 85 13.60 2.38 -1.05
N ALA A 86 12.40 2.75 -1.47
CA ALA A 86 11.63 3.82 -0.87
C ALA A 86 10.11 3.59 -0.97
N VAL A 87 9.40 4.10 0.04
CA VAL A 87 7.94 4.25 0.03
C VAL A 87 7.66 5.70 0.37
N LEU A 88 7.05 6.46 -0.55
CA LEU A 88 6.93 7.92 -0.40
C LEU A 88 8.30 8.56 -0.07
N ASN A 89 8.36 9.38 0.99
CA ASN A 89 9.57 10.02 1.48
C ASN A 89 10.40 9.16 2.44
N PHE A 90 10.03 7.90 2.65
CA PHE A 90 10.77 6.99 3.51
C PHE A 90 11.75 6.16 2.69
N ALA A 91 13.06 6.35 2.88
CA ALA A 91 14.10 5.50 2.29
C ALA A 91 14.43 4.33 3.22
N ARG A 92 14.70 3.15 2.67
CA ARG A 92 15.18 1.98 3.42
C ARG A 92 16.60 2.25 3.92
N THR A 93 16.78 2.45 5.22
CA THR A 93 18.09 2.74 5.84
C THR A 93 18.72 1.52 6.50
N LYS A 94 17.94 0.46 6.73
CA LYS A 94 18.42 -0.80 7.32
C LYS A 94 17.61 -1.97 6.79
N ALA A 95 18.28 -3.09 6.60
CA ALA A 95 17.69 -4.41 6.42
C ALA A 95 18.55 -5.44 7.15
N ALA A 96 17.95 -6.26 7.99
CA ALA A 96 18.63 -7.32 8.73
C ALA A 96 17.70 -8.52 8.88
N ALA A 97 18.28 -9.71 9.12
CA ALA A 97 17.50 -10.89 9.46
C ALA A 97 16.69 -10.64 10.74
N GLY A 98 15.43 -11.06 10.73
CA GLY A 98 14.52 -11.00 11.87
C GLY A 98 14.39 -12.36 12.56
N THR A 99 13.95 -12.33 13.82
CA THR A 99 13.65 -13.55 14.62
C THR A 99 12.40 -13.38 15.49
N SER A 100 11.64 -12.30 15.30
CA SER A 100 10.42 -11.99 16.04
C SER A 100 9.36 -13.07 15.84
N TRP A 101 9.34 -13.75 14.69
CA TRP A 101 8.32 -14.73 14.34
C TRP A 101 8.88 -16.15 14.17
N SER A 102 10.07 -16.44 14.71
CA SER A 102 10.66 -17.79 14.62
C SER A 102 9.74 -18.89 15.18
N GLY A 103 8.88 -18.58 16.16
CA GLY A 103 7.87 -19.51 16.67
C GLY A 103 6.79 -19.91 15.65
N ALA A 104 6.55 -19.07 14.64
CA ALA A 104 5.65 -19.35 13.52
C ALA A 104 6.36 -20.01 12.33
N SER A 105 7.66 -20.30 12.45
CA SER A 105 8.46 -21.03 11.46
C SER A 105 8.39 -20.48 10.02
N PRO A 106 8.64 -19.16 9.79
CA PRO A 106 8.77 -18.63 8.45
C PRO A 106 9.99 -19.26 7.72
N VAL A 107 9.93 -19.26 6.38
CA VAL A 107 11.06 -19.65 5.52
C VAL A 107 12.19 -18.64 5.63
N GLU A 108 11.83 -17.36 5.69
CA GLU A 108 12.73 -16.23 5.87
C GLU A 108 12.00 -15.07 6.55
N GLU A 109 12.74 -14.28 7.33
CA GLU A 109 12.22 -13.15 8.11
C GLU A 109 13.25 -12.01 8.11
N TYR A 110 12.78 -10.78 7.96
CA TYR A 110 13.60 -9.57 8.01
C TYR A 110 12.96 -8.47 8.83
N THR A 111 13.81 -7.64 9.42
CA THR A 111 13.45 -6.35 9.98
C THR A 111 14.12 -5.25 9.15
N LEU A 112 13.29 -4.38 8.58
CA LEU A 112 13.71 -3.22 7.81
C LEU A 112 13.40 -1.93 8.57
N THR A 113 14.21 -0.91 8.35
CA THR A 113 13.92 0.45 8.82
C THR A 113 13.79 1.36 7.61
N TYR A 114 12.68 2.10 7.57
CA TYR A 114 12.41 3.14 6.59
C TYR A 114 12.39 4.49 7.30
N SER A 115 13.17 5.46 6.82
CA SER A 115 13.35 6.76 7.48
C SER A 115 13.20 7.91 6.49
N THR A 116 12.73 9.05 7.01
CA THR A 116 12.71 10.34 6.31
C THR A 116 14.01 11.13 6.51
N GLY A 117 14.94 10.61 7.33
CA GLY A 117 16.09 11.35 7.87
C GLY A 117 15.75 12.22 9.08
N THR A 118 14.51 12.17 9.57
CA THR A 118 14.06 12.86 10.78
C THR A 118 13.80 11.85 11.90
N ASP A 119 14.44 12.05 13.04
CA ASP A 119 14.29 11.20 14.22
C ASP A 119 12.83 11.15 14.70
N GLY A 120 12.37 9.94 15.05
CA GLY A 120 11.02 9.69 15.56
C GLY A 120 9.96 9.56 14.47
N GLN A 121 10.32 9.68 13.20
CA GLN A 121 9.43 9.44 12.06
C GLN A 121 9.66 8.10 11.38
N GLU A 122 10.59 7.28 11.86
CA GLU A 122 10.92 6.00 11.26
C GLU A 122 9.75 5.02 11.31
N VAL A 123 9.70 4.17 10.29
CA VAL A 123 8.84 2.99 10.24
C VAL A 123 9.73 1.76 10.30
N THR A 124 9.48 0.92 11.30
CA THR A 124 10.04 -0.43 11.35
C THR A 124 9.08 -1.37 10.65
N LEU A 125 9.58 -2.10 9.66
CA LEU A 125 8.84 -3.12 8.92
C LEU A 125 9.42 -4.49 9.25
N GLU A 126 8.65 -5.32 9.95
CA GLU A 126 8.90 -6.77 9.99
C GLU A 126 8.20 -7.42 8.79
N VAL A 127 8.91 -8.28 8.07
CA VAL A 127 8.38 -9.03 6.92
C VAL A 127 8.88 -10.45 6.97
N ALA A 128 8.01 -11.40 6.65
CA ALA A 128 8.38 -12.80 6.53
C ALA A 128 7.54 -13.52 5.51
N GLN A 129 8.08 -14.62 5.00
CA GLN A 129 7.40 -15.50 4.05
C GLN A 129 7.25 -16.90 4.62
N TRP A 130 6.13 -17.54 4.32
CA TRP A 130 5.86 -18.94 4.61
C TRP A 130 5.82 -19.78 3.34
N SER A 131 6.03 -21.08 3.48
CA SER A 131 5.87 -22.02 2.36
C SER A 131 4.43 -22.15 1.89
N GLN A 132 3.46 -21.87 2.78
CA GLN A 132 2.03 -22.06 2.52
C GLN A 132 1.23 -20.83 2.98
N GLY A 133 0.18 -20.49 2.22
CA GLY A 133 -0.69 -19.36 2.53
C GLY A 133 -1.47 -19.53 3.83
N GLU A 134 -1.74 -20.77 4.26
CA GLU A 134 -2.42 -21.08 5.53
C GLU A 134 -1.58 -20.73 6.76
N ASP A 135 -0.26 -20.92 6.68
CA ASP A 135 0.68 -20.58 7.75
C ASP A 135 0.84 -19.05 7.84
N ALA A 136 0.98 -18.37 6.69
CA ALA A 136 0.97 -16.91 6.61
C ALA A 136 -0.36 -16.32 7.12
N GLN A 137 -1.49 -16.96 6.80
CA GLN A 137 -2.80 -16.55 7.31
C GLN A 137 -2.87 -16.72 8.84
N SER A 138 -2.39 -17.83 9.37
CA SER A 138 -2.36 -18.06 10.82
C SER A 138 -1.53 -17.01 11.55
N GLN A 139 -0.39 -16.60 10.99
CA GLN A 139 0.41 -15.51 11.56
C GLN A 139 -0.31 -14.16 11.48
N TYR A 140 -0.92 -13.84 10.33
CA TYR A 140 -1.73 -12.63 10.19
C TYR A 140 -2.87 -12.56 11.22
N ASP A 141 -3.59 -13.66 11.41
CA ASP A 141 -4.71 -13.74 12.36
C ASP A 141 -4.21 -13.60 13.81
N ASN A 142 -3.06 -14.19 14.14
CA ASN A 142 -2.41 -14.03 15.44
C ASN A 142 -2.05 -12.56 15.72
N LEU A 143 -1.31 -11.92 14.80
CA LEU A 143 -0.87 -10.54 14.95
C LEU A 143 -2.07 -9.59 15.07
N THR A 144 -3.04 -9.71 14.17
CA THR A 144 -4.21 -8.82 14.16
C THR A 144 -5.17 -9.06 15.32
N GLY A 145 -5.28 -10.30 15.80
CA GLY A 145 -6.02 -10.66 17.02
C GLY A 145 -5.41 -10.07 18.29
N ALA A 146 -4.09 -9.86 18.32
CA ALA A 146 -3.39 -9.22 19.43
C ALA A 146 -3.48 -7.69 19.44
N MET A 147 -3.85 -7.04 18.32
CA MET A 147 -3.96 -5.59 18.24
C MET A 147 -5.25 -5.10 18.95
N THR A 148 -5.12 -4.53 20.14
CA THR A 148 -6.24 -4.05 20.98
C THR A 148 -6.46 -2.53 20.97
N GLY A 149 -5.62 -1.77 20.25
CA GLY A 149 -5.76 -0.33 20.11
C GLY A 149 -6.96 0.11 19.26
N LYS A 150 -7.08 1.42 19.05
CA LYS A 150 -8.18 2.01 18.26
C LYS A 150 -8.00 1.73 16.78
N GLU A 151 -9.07 1.33 16.10
CA GLU A 151 -9.06 1.09 14.65
C GLU A 151 -8.70 2.34 13.84
N LEU A 152 -7.73 2.17 12.94
CA LEU A 152 -7.32 3.15 11.93
C LEU A 152 -7.79 2.75 10.53
N GLY A 153 -7.97 1.46 10.28
CA GLY A 153 -8.58 0.93 9.05
C GLY A 153 -8.35 -0.58 8.89
N SER A 154 -9.18 -1.22 8.09
CA SER A 154 -9.08 -2.64 7.75
C SER A 154 -9.69 -2.91 6.38
N GLY A 155 -9.31 -4.00 5.73
CA GLY A 155 -9.86 -4.36 4.42
C GLY A 155 -9.09 -5.44 3.68
N ASN A 156 -9.45 -5.63 2.40
CA ASN A 156 -8.80 -6.60 1.53
C ASN A 156 -7.64 -5.96 0.75
N VAL A 157 -6.56 -6.70 0.62
CA VAL A 157 -5.49 -6.46 -0.36
C VAL A 157 -5.93 -7.08 -1.67
N LYS A 158 -5.90 -6.31 -2.77
CA LYS A 158 -6.32 -6.78 -4.10
C LYS A 158 -5.23 -6.67 -5.14
N VAL A 159 -5.05 -7.72 -5.93
CA VAL A 159 -4.21 -7.74 -7.14
C VAL A 159 -5.12 -8.01 -8.33
N SER A 160 -5.11 -7.14 -9.34
CA SER A 160 -5.98 -7.25 -10.53
C SER A 160 -7.48 -7.41 -10.21
N GLY A 161 -7.93 -6.86 -9.08
CA GLY A 161 -9.33 -6.92 -8.62
C GLY A 161 -9.68 -8.13 -7.76
N GLU A 162 -8.83 -9.16 -7.71
CA GLU A 162 -8.99 -10.32 -6.83
C GLU A 162 -8.37 -10.06 -5.46
N ALA A 163 -9.04 -10.49 -4.39
CA ALA A 163 -8.50 -10.36 -3.04
C ALA A 163 -7.40 -11.41 -2.81
N THR A 164 -6.15 -10.97 -2.71
CA THR A 164 -4.98 -11.84 -2.45
C THR A 164 -4.52 -11.78 -0.99
N GLY A 165 -5.14 -10.93 -0.17
CA GLY A 165 -4.87 -10.86 1.25
C GLY A 165 -5.74 -9.84 1.97
N ALA A 166 -5.30 -9.42 3.15
CA ALA A 166 -6.02 -8.51 4.02
C ALA A 166 -5.05 -7.58 4.76
N TYR A 167 -5.57 -6.45 5.25
CA TYR A 167 -4.86 -5.55 6.13
C TYR A 167 -5.70 -5.13 7.33
N SER A 168 -5.02 -4.80 8.43
CA SER A 168 -5.59 -4.24 9.64
C SER A 168 -4.60 -3.25 10.24
N ALA A 169 -5.06 -2.05 10.58
CA ALA A 169 -4.25 -1.00 11.19
C ALA A 169 -4.97 -0.46 12.43
N LYS A 170 -4.24 -0.38 13.54
CA LYS A 170 -4.73 0.16 14.82
C LYS A 170 -3.65 1.03 15.48
N THR A 171 -4.05 1.88 16.42
CA THR A 171 -3.06 2.54 17.30
C THR A 171 -2.34 1.50 18.14
N ASP A 172 -1.12 1.81 18.59
CA ASP A 172 -0.45 0.99 19.59
C ASP A 172 -1.26 1.05 20.91
N PRO A 173 -1.52 -0.08 21.59
CA PRO A 173 -2.31 -0.10 22.82
C PRO A 173 -1.60 0.58 24.01
N ASN A 174 -0.29 0.71 23.96
CA ASN A 174 0.52 1.35 25.01
C ASN A 174 0.84 2.82 24.69
N ASP A 175 0.67 3.25 23.42
CA ASP A 175 0.99 4.60 22.97
C ASP A 175 0.14 5.02 21.74
N GLU A 176 -0.93 5.79 21.96
CA GLU A 176 -1.83 6.24 20.88
C GLU A 176 -1.18 7.20 19.86
N THR A 177 0.04 7.67 20.12
CA THR A 177 0.84 8.43 19.15
C THR A 177 1.53 7.53 18.12
N LYS A 178 1.56 6.22 18.38
CA LYS A 178 2.09 5.19 17.50
C LYS A 178 0.97 4.34 16.89
N ALA A 179 1.33 3.60 15.85
CA ALA A 179 0.42 2.67 15.21
C ALA A 179 1.12 1.37 14.82
N ILE A 180 0.29 0.35 14.65
CA ILE A 180 0.66 -0.96 14.14
C ILE A 180 -0.24 -1.20 12.91
N ALA A 181 0.35 -1.55 11.78
CA ALA A 181 -0.36 -1.99 10.59
C ALA A 181 0.17 -3.36 10.17
N VAL A 182 -0.74 -4.32 10.01
CA VAL A 182 -0.42 -5.69 9.59
C VAL A 182 -1.14 -5.95 8.29
N TRP A 183 -0.44 -6.50 7.30
CA TRP A 183 -1.06 -6.96 6.06
C TRP A 183 -0.42 -8.25 5.56
N ARG A 184 -1.17 -8.97 4.74
CA ARG A 184 -0.72 -10.19 4.07
C ARG A 184 -0.89 -10.05 2.56
N ASN A 185 0.06 -10.56 1.80
CA ASN A 185 -0.09 -10.83 0.37
C ASN A 185 0.31 -12.29 0.11
N ASP A 186 -0.68 -13.15 -0.17
CA ASP A 186 -0.48 -14.59 -0.35
C ASP A 186 0.29 -15.23 0.81
N THR A 187 1.56 -15.57 0.60
CA THR A 187 2.45 -16.23 1.56
C THR A 187 3.31 -15.28 2.40
N VAL A 188 3.21 -13.96 2.18
CA VAL A 188 4.03 -12.95 2.85
C VAL A 188 3.20 -12.16 3.84
N VAL A 189 3.70 -12.00 5.08
CA VAL A 189 3.10 -11.16 6.12
C VAL A 189 4.03 -10.00 6.43
N PHE A 190 3.44 -8.84 6.65
CA PHE A 190 4.10 -7.59 6.95
C PHE A 190 3.53 -6.99 8.22
N GLN A 191 4.37 -6.39 9.05
CA GLN A 191 3.99 -5.57 10.19
C GLN A 191 4.80 -4.28 10.19
N ALA A 192 4.14 -3.14 9.97
CA ALA A 192 4.72 -1.81 10.13
C ALA A 192 4.39 -1.24 11.50
N THR A 193 5.41 -0.72 12.20
CA THR A 193 5.28 -0.02 13.47
C THR A 193 6.06 1.29 13.46
N GLY A 194 5.62 2.28 14.23
CA GLY A 194 6.23 3.61 14.27
C GLY A 194 5.23 4.70 14.65
N ALA A 195 5.59 5.97 14.40
CA ALA A 195 4.68 7.09 14.59
C ALA A 195 3.41 6.92 13.76
N LYS A 196 2.25 7.23 14.34
CA LYS A 196 0.93 6.95 13.75
C LYS A 196 0.77 7.52 12.34
N ASP A 197 1.18 8.77 12.12
CA ASP A 197 1.07 9.41 10.81
C ASP A 197 2.04 8.79 9.79
N SER A 198 3.27 8.45 10.22
CA SER A 198 4.24 7.73 9.38
C SER A 198 3.71 6.37 8.95
N VAL A 199 3.27 5.53 9.90
CA VAL A 199 2.75 4.19 9.62
C VAL A 199 1.55 4.27 8.69
N ARG A 200 0.60 5.18 8.95
CA ARG A 200 -0.61 5.34 8.11
C ARG A 200 -0.27 5.65 6.66
N ARG A 201 0.68 6.55 6.43
CA ARG A 201 1.13 6.90 5.07
C ARG A 201 1.91 5.76 4.42
N PHE A 202 2.74 5.08 5.21
CA PHE A 202 3.61 4.02 4.73
C PHE A 202 2.82 2.81 4.23
N TYR A 203 1.97 2.19 5.07
CA TYR A 203 1.30 0.94 4.68
C TYR A 203 0.30 1.15 3.53
N GLN A 204 -0.30 2.35 3.43
CA GLN A 204 -1.27 2.68 2.37
C GLN A 204 -0.62 2.85 1.00
N GLN A 205 0.69 3.08 0.95
CA GLN A 205 1.45 3.31 -0.28
C GLN A 205 2.54 2.26 -0.48
N PHE A 206 2.59 1.25 0.39
CA PHE A 206 3.52 0.14 0.24
C PHE A 206 3.14 -0.64 -1.02
N PRO A 207 4.10 -0.89 -1.94
CA PRO A 207 3.82 -1.67 -3.14
C PRO A 207 3.45 -3.11 -2.74
N LEU A 208 2.30 -3.57 -3.24
CA LEU A 208 1.72 -4.89 -2.97
C LEU A 208 2.04 -5.86 -4.12
#